data_AF-A0A6A1W288-F1
#
_entry.id   AF-A0A6A1W288-F1
#
_cell.length_a   1.000
_cell.length_b   1.000
_cell.length_c   1.000
_cell.angle_alpha   90.00
_cell.angle_beta   90.00
_cell.angle_gamma   90.00
#
_symmetry.space_group_name_H-M   'P 1'
#
loop_
_entity.id
_entity.type
_entity.pdbx_description
1 polymer ?
#
loop_
_entity_poly.entity_id
_entity_poly.type
_entity_poly.pdbx_seq_one_letter_code
_entity_poly.pdbx_strand_id
1 'polypeptide(L)'
;MHAYFKKFPSKEAALLKPHLDTTEEQWKELCDLFTSEAFMKNQESGNINPAELYKKNYTNKDGIWTSEGEREIYERMDAFQRRAVKPPPSSTLTTQSSDLQHQLAKARDEIEAMRAAREKDLQEFAKKQAEMEATLRDHREEQRVEQERIRLEQEERMKREQERMRIEHEERIQLEQERMRKQERFTGRNIEGTGEENNGEENVLCNEKKMSDMSKRLFSGGSKR
;
A
#
# COMPACT_ATOMS: atom_id res chain seq x y z
N MET A 1 45.80 9.69 14.66
CA MET A 1 46.47 11.00 14.42
C MET A 1 47.93 10.88 13.95
N HIS A 2 48.91 10.47 14.78
CA HIS A 2 50.32 10.42 14.34
C HIS A 2 50.59 9.50 13.12
N ALA A 3 49.97 8.32 13.07
CA ALA A 3 50.09 7.40 11.92
C ALA A 3 49.51 7.99 10.62
N TYR A 4 48.54 8.90 10.71
CA TYR A 4 48.01 9.63 9.56
C TYR A 4 48.96 10.74 9.13
N PHE A 5 49.53 11.50 10.07
CA PHE A 5 50.56 12.51 9.82
C PHE A 5 51.78 11.93 9.06
N LYS A 6 52.23 10.72 9.43
CA LYS A 6 53.37 10.03 8.78
C LYS A 6 53.16 9.72 7.29
N LYS A 7 51.92 9.81 6.77
CA LYS A 7 51.65 9.62 5.33
C LYS A 7 52.07 10.82 4.49
N PHE A 8 52.40 11.95 5.13
CA PHE A 8 52.85 13.17 4.47
C PHE A 8 54.37 13.35 4.59
N PRO A 9 55.04 13.85 3.55
CA PRO A 9 56.49 14.05 3.56
C PRO A 9 56.92 15.26 4.40
N SER A 10 56.03 16.22 4.66
CA SER A 10 56.30 17.40 5.47
C SER A 10 55.06 17.88 6.22
N LYS A 11 55.27 18.75 7.20
CA LYS A 11 54.21 19.37 7.99
C LYS A 11 53.29 20.24 7.13
N GLU A 12 53.85 20.99 6.20
CA GLU A 12 53.11 21.85 5.28
C GLU A 12 52.16 21.02 4.41
N ALA A 13 52.60 19.84 3.96
CA ALA A 13 51.77 18.90 3.23
C ALA A 13 50.65 18.27 4.08
N ALA A 14 50.91 18.05 5.38
CA ALA A 14 49.91 17.55 6.33
C ALA A 14 48.87 18.61 6.71
N LEU A 15 49.24 19.89 6.79
CA LEU A 15 48.32 20.99 7.09
C LEU A 15 47.32 21.26 5.96
N LEU A 16 47.69 20.98 4.70
CA LEU A 16 46.79 21.09 3.55
C LEU A 16 45.69 20.01 3.52
N LYS A 17 45.82 18.94 4.32
CA LYS A 17 44.86 17.83 4.40
C LYS A 17 44.59 17.47 5.86
N PRO A 18 43.77 18.27 6.56
CA PRO A 18 43.41 18.01 7.95
C PRO A 18 42.72 16.66 8.13
N HIS A 19 42.93 16.02 9.28
CA HIS A 19 42.24 14.79 9.61
C HIS A 19 40.76 15.08 9.88
N LEU A 20 39.87 14.28 9.27
CA LEU A 20 38.40 14.48 9.29
C LEU A 20 37.81 14.61 10.70
N ASP A 21 38.42 13.95 11.69
CA ASP A 21 37.97 13.94 13.08
C ASP A 21 38.55 15.06 13.98
N THR A 22 39.23 16.07 13.41
CA THR A 22 39.83 17.20 14.16
C THR A 22 39.53 18.55 13.52
N THR A 23 39.43 19.62 14.33
CA THR A 23 39.36 20.98 13.79
C THR A 23 40.70 21.42 13.21
N GLU A 24 40.71 22.42 12.34
CA GLU A 24 41.94 22.91 11.69
C GLU A 24 42.97 23.41 12.71
N GLU A 25 42.50 24.06 13.78
CA GLU A 25 43.35 24.56 14.87
C GLU A 25 43.98 23.42 15.67
N GLN A 26 43.17 22.42 16.05
CA GLN A 26 43.65 21.25 16.77
C GLN A 26 44.60 20.41 15.91
N TRP A 27 44.32 20.26 14.61
CA TRP A 27 45.20 19.57 13.70
C TRP A 27 46.55 20.29 13.55
N LYS A 28 46.53 21.62 13.52
CA LYS A 28 47.76 22.43 13.49
C LYS A 28 48.61 22.25 14.75
N GLU A 29 48.00 22.32 15.93
CA GLU A 29 48.71 22.05 17.20
C GLU A 29 49.30 20.64 17.25
N LEU A 30 48.57 19.64 16.77
CA LEU A 30 49.06 18.27 16.67
C LEU A 30 50.22 18.14 15.67
N CYS A 31 50.14 18.82 14.52
CA CYS A 31 51.23 18.86 13.54
C CYS A 31 52.48 19.53 14.13
N ASP A 32 52.33 20.63 14.86
CA ASP A 32 53.41 21.32 15.58
C ASP A 32 54.07 20.37 16.60
N LEU A 33 53.25 19.67 17.40
CA LEU A 33 53.70 18.69 18.38
C LEU A 33 54.47 17.53 17.73
N PHE A 34 53.97 16.96 16.64
CA PHE A 34 54.62 15.83 15.94
C PHE A 34 55.93 16.23 15.26
N THR A 35 56.09 17.51 14.88
CA THR A 35 57.38 18.05 14.40
C THR A 35 58.33 18.52 15.50
N SER A 36 57.90 18.51 16.76
CA SER A 36 58.76 18.96 17.85
C SER A 36 59.95 18.00 18.07
N GLU A 37 61.12 18.57 18.36
CA GLU A 37 62.34 17.80 18.60
C GLU A 37 62.18 16.81 19.78
N ALA A 38 61.41 17.20 20.80
CA ALA A 38 61.10 16.35 21.94
C ALA A 38 60.29 15.10 21.54
N PHE A 39 59.31 15.26 20.64
CA PHE A 39 58.52 14.14 20.14
C PHE A 39 59.36 13.19 19.27
N MET A 40 60.22 13.72 18.40
CA MET A 40 61.12 12.93 17.56
C MET A 40 62.14 12.14 18.39
N LYS A 41 62.76 12.76 19.40
CA LYS A 41 63.66 12.05 20.35
C LYS A 41 62.94 10.94 21.12
N ASN A 42 61.67 11.12 21.47
CA ASN A 42 60.88 10.09 22.12
C ASN A 42 60.52 8.94 21.15
N GLN A 43 60.32 9.19 19.86
CA GLN A 43 60.12 8.13 18.87
C GLN A 43 61.39 7.31 18.61
N GLU A 44 62.56 7.94 18.62
CA GLU A 44 63.85 7.24 18.58
C GLU A 44 64.02 6.33 19.79
N SER A 45 63.46 6.69 20.95
CA SER A 45 63.41 5.82 22.14
C SER A 45 62.37 4.68 22.04
N GLY A 46 61.28 4.89 21.28
CA GLY A 46 60.22 3.90 21.04
C GLY A 46 60.58 2.77 20.07
N ASN A 47 61.78 2.81 19.48
CA ASN A 47 62.33 1.76 18.62
C ASN A 47 63.61 1.14 19.20
N ILE A 48 63.93 1.43 20.46
CA ILE A 48 65.07 0.80 21.13
C ILE A 48 64.64 -0.60 21.52
N ASN A 49 65.35 -1.59 20.99
CA ASN A 49 65.21 -2.98 21.42
C ASN A 49 65.30 -3.04 22.96
N PRO A 50 64.34 -3.69 23.66
CA PRO A 50 64.40 -3.88 25.11
C PRO A 50 65.77 -4.34 25.64
N ALA A 51 66.46 -5.24 24.93
CA ALA A 51 67.80 -5.70 25.26
C ALA A 51 68.85 -4.59 25.11
N GLU A 52 68.80 -3.82 24.02
CA GLU A 52 69.72 -2.69 23.79
C GLU A 52 69.49 -1.55 24.80
N LEU A 53 68.24 -1.32 25.20
CA LEU A 53 67.92 -0.37 26.27
C LEU A 53 68.52 -0.83 27.59
N TYR A 54 68.39 -2.12 27.91
CA TYR A 54 68.97 -2.70 29.11
C TYR A 54 70.50 -2.54 29.11
N LYS A 55 71.16 -2.89 28.01
CA LYS A 55 72.62 -2.71 27.83
C LYS A 55 73.07 -1.28 28.06
N LYS A 56 72.36 -0.30 27.51
CA LYS A 56 72.69 1.13 27.64
C LYS A 56 72.62 1.65 29.08
N ASN A 57 71.77 1.07 29.92
CA ASN A 57 71.62 1.50 31.32
C ASN A 57 72.65 0.88 32.27
N TYR A 58 73.22 -0.27 31.90
CA TYR A 58 74.12 -1.07 32.76
C TYR A 58 75.52 -1.25 32.16
N THR A 59 75.93 -0.31 31.29
CA THR A 59 77.29 -0.21 30.79
C THR A 59 77.84 1.19 31.06
N ASN A 60 79.10 1.26 31.44
CA ASN A 60 79.82 2.51 31.61
C ASN A 60 80.09 3.16 30.24
N LYS A 61 80.55 4.42 30.24
CA LYS A 61 80.91 5.17 29.01
C LYS A 61 81.89 4.44 28.07
N ASP A 62 82.69 3.52 28.61
CA ASP A 62 83.66 2.69 27.87
C ASP A 62 83.06 1.36 27.36
N GLY A 63 81.73 1.17 27.51
CA GLY A 63 81.02 -0.05 27.08
C GLY A 63 81.22 -1.25 28.01
N ILE A 64 81.84 -1.06 29.17
CA ILE A 64 82.10 -2.12 30.15
C ILE A 64 80.87 -2.31 31.04
N TRP A 65 80.43 -3.55 31.18
CA TRP A 65 79.34 -3.95 32.07
C TRP A 65 79.66 -3.63 33.53
N THR A 66 78.68 -3.10 34.26
CA THR A 66 78.83 -2.77 35.68
C THR A 66 78.97 -4.02 36.57
N SER A 67 78.50 -5.19 36.09
CA SER A 67 78.66 -6.49 36.72
C SER A 67 78.53 -7.65 35.72
N GLU A 68 78.97 -8.84 36.12
CA GLU A 68 78.80 -10.07 35.33
C GLU A 68 77.33 -10.52 35.26
N GLY A 69 76.55 -10.28 36.32
CA GLY A 69 75.12 -10.59 36.35
C GLY A 69 74.28 -9.75 35.37
N GLU A 70 74.62 -8.48 35.16
CA GLU A 70 73.92 -7.65 34.18
C GLU A 70 74.21 -8.10 32.73
N ARG A 71 75.42 -8.59 32.47
CA ARG A 71 75.75 -9.20 31.17
C ARG A 71 74.91 -10.45 30.94
N GLU A 72 74.79 -11.33 31.93
CA GLU A 72 73.99 -12.56 31.81
C GLU A 72 72.51 -12.26 31.55
N ILE A 73 71.94 -11.26 32.23
CA ILE A 73 70.55 -10.82 32.02
C ILE A 73 70.35 -10.29 30.60
N TYR A 74 71.29 -9.50 30.08
CA TYR A 74 71.25 -9.03 28.70
C TYR A 74 71.28 -10.19 27.69
N GLU A 75 72.21 -11.14 27.86
CA GLU A 75 72.33 -12.30 26.96
C GLU A 75 71.06 -13.15 26.95
N ARG A 76 70.41 -13.31 28.11
CA ARG A 76 69.13 -14.02 28.23
C ARG A 76 68.00 -13.28 27.51
N MET A 77 67.97 -11.95 27.60
CA MET A 77 66.96 -11.12 26.94
C MET A 77 67.14 -11.12 25.41
N ASP A 78 68.38 -10.97 24.93
CA ASP A 78 68.73 -11.05 23.50
C ASP A 78 68.42 -12.45 22.94
N ALA A 79 68.76 -13.52 23.66
CA ALA A 79 68.45 -14.89 23.26
C ALA A 79 66.93 -15.13 23.13
N PHE A 80 66.13 -14.60 24.06
CA PHE A 80 64.67 -14.72 24.00
C PHE A 80 64.09 -14.02 22.76
N GLN A 81 64.57 -12.81 22.46
CA GLN A 81 64.14 -12.08 21.27
C GLN A 81 64.56 -12.78 19.98
N ARG A 82 65.82 -13.23 19.86
CA ARG A 82 66.29 -13.97 18.68
C ARG A 82 65.47 -15.24 18.45
N ARG A 83 64.96 -15.88 19.51
CA ARG A 83 64.08 -17.04 19.41
C ARG A 83 62.67 -16.67 18.94
N ALA A 84 62.16 -15.50 19.32
CA ALA A 84 60.86 -14.97 18.88
C ALA A 84 60.86 -14.51 17.41
N VAL A 85 62.01 -14.13 16.84
CA VAL A 85 62.12 -13.72 15.42
C VAL A 85 62.19 -14.92 14.46
N LYS A 86 62.36 -16.15 14.95
CA LYS A 86 62.19 -17.34 14.10
C LYS A 86 60.70 -17.65 13.99
N PRO A 87 60.08 -17.56 12.79
CA PRO A 87 58.69 -17.96 12.64
C PRO A 87 58.53 -19.43 13.06
N PRO A 88 57.46 -19.80 13.78
CA PRO A 88 57.17 -21.20 14.05
C PRO A 88 57.05 -21.96 12.71
N PRO A 89 57.43 -23.25 12.63
CA PRO A 89 57.25 -24.01 11.41
C PRO A 89 55.77 -23.98 11.04
N SER A 90 55.48 -23.33 9.91
CA SER A 90 54.13 -23.00 9.45
C SER A 90 53.20 -24.20 9.30
N SER A 91 53.74 -25.43 9.35
CA SER A 91 53.05 -26.66 8.95
C SER A 91 52.07 -27.24 9.98
N THR A 92 52.10 -26.82 11.26
CA THR A 92 51.20 -27.38 12.30
C THR A 92 50.00 -26.47 12.60
N LEU A 93 50.16 -25.15 12.47
CA LEU A 93 49.08 -24.17 12.68
C LEU A 93 48.15 -24.03 11.47
N THR A 94 48.63 -24.31 10.25
CA THR A 94 47.84 -24.20 9.01
C THR A 94 46.80 -25.31 8.86
N THR A 95 47.11 -26.54 9.27
CA THR A 95 46.18 -27.68 9.14
C THR A 95 45.00 -27.55 10.12
N GLN A 96 45.28 -27.19 11.38
CA GLN A 96 44.23 -26.94 12.38
C GLN A 96 43.31 -25.77 11.98
N SER A 97 43.87 -24.73 11.35
CA SER A 97 43.07 -23.60 10.86
C SER A 97 42.17 -24.00 9.69
N SER A 98 42.62 -24.89 8.81
CA SER A 98 41.82 -25.37 7.68
C SER A 98 40.64 -26.25 8.14
N ASP A 99 40.88 -27.14 9.10
CA ASP A 99 39.82 -28.02 9.64
C ASP A 99 38.71 -27.21 10.32
N LEU A 100 39.08 -26.20 11.10
CA LEU A 100 38.13 -25.28 11.72
C LEU A 100 37.34 -24.46 10.68
N GLN A 101 38.00 -23.98 9.63
CA GLN A 101 37.33 -23.26 8.55
C GLN A 101 36.31 -24.15 7.82
N HIS A 102 36.65 -25.42 7.56
CA HIS A 102 35.73 -26.37 6.95
C HIS A 102 34.53 -26.70 7.85
N GLN A 103 34.76 -26.90 9.15
CA GLN A 103 33.67 -27.10 10.12
C GLN A 103 32.74 -25.89 10.22
N LEU A 104 33.30 -24.67 10.19
CA LEU A 104 32.50 -23.45 10.18
C LEU A 104 31.68 -23.29 8.91
N ALA A 105 32.24 -23.63 7.74
CA ALA A 105 31.51 -23.63 6.49
C ALA A 105 30.33 -24.62 6.55
N LYS A 106 30.59 -25.87 6.97
CA LYS A 106 29.56 -26.89 7.14
C LYS A 106 28.43 -26.46 8.10
N ALA A 107 28.79 -25.90 9.25
CA ALA A 107 27.79 -25.42 10.21
C ALA A 107 26.94 -24.26 9.66
N ARG A 108 27.53 -23.39 8.82
CA ARG A 108 26.78 -22.32 8.16
C ARG A 108 25.77 -22.88 7.16
N ASP A 109 26.19 -23.82 6.33
CA ASP A 109 25.31 -24.46 5.34
C ASP A 109 24.16 -25.21 6.03
N GLU A 110 24.43 -25.90 7.14
CA GLU A 110 23.40 -26.58 7.95
C GLU A 110 22.40 -25.58 8.56
N ILE A 111 22.88 -24.45 9.08
CA ILE A 111 22.02 -23.37 9.60
C ILE A 111 21.15 -22.78 8.50
N GLU A 112 21.71 -22.57 7.31
CA GLU A 112 20.97 -22.03 6.17
C GLU A 112 19.90 -23.01 5.69
N ALA A 113 20.20 -24.31 5.62
CA ALA A 113 19.22 -25.34 5.30
C ALA A 113 18.06 -25.38 6.32
N MET A 114 18.37 -25.32 7.62
CA MET A 114 17.32 -25.26 8.66
C MET A 114 16.47 -24.00 8.56
N ARG A 115 17.08 -22.85 8.27
CA ARG A 115 16.36 -21.58 8.06
C ARG A 115 15.44 -21.68 6.84
N ALA A 116 15.90 -22.22 5.73
CA ALA A 116 15.10 -22.40 4.52
C ALA A 116 13.90 -23.31 4.77
N ALA A 117 14.09 -24.43 5.48
CA ALA A 117 13.01 -25.32 5.87
C ALA A 117 11.97 -24.61 6.76
N ARG A 118 12.42 -23.90 7.80
CA ARG A 118 11.54 -23.16 8.71
C ARG A 118 10.80 -22.02 8.01
N GLU A 119 11.47 -21.32 7.10
CA GLU A 119 10.85 -20.24 6.32
C GLU A 119 9.72 -20.78 5.45
N LYS A 120 9.92 -21.95 4.82
CA LYS A 120 8.87 -22.61 4.05
C LYS A 120 7.66 -22.97 4.93
N ASP A 121 7.89 -23.54 6.11
CA ASP A 121 6.79 -23.88 7.04
C ASP A 121 6.00 -22.64 7.47
N LEU A 122 6.69 -21.52 7.69
CA LEU A 122 6.04 -20.24 8.00
C LEU A 122 5.21 -19.71 6.82
N GLN A 123 5.73 -19.82 5.60
CA GLN A 123 4.97 -19.45 4.39
C GLN A 123 3.73 -20.33 4.21
N GLU A 124 3.84 -21.64 4.45
CA GLU A 124 2.70 -22.55 4.41
C GLU A 124 1.66 -22.20 5.49
N PHE A 125 2.10 -21.82 6.70
CA PHE A 125 1.20 -21.37 7.75
C PHE A 125 0.48 -20.06 7.38
N ALA A 126 1.22 -19.08 6.84
CA ALA A 126 0.65 -17.82 6.38
C ALA A 126 -0.36 -18.03 5.24
N LYS A 127 -0.06 -18.94 4.30
CA LYS A 127 -0.98 -19.33 3.23
C LYS A 127 -2.26 -19.95 3.79
N LYS A 128 -2.15 -20.89 4.72
CA LYS A 128 -3.32 -21.52 5.37
C LYS A 128 -4.17 -20.50 6.14
N GLN A 129 -3.53 -19.54 6.80
CA GLN A 129 -4.24 -18.44 7.47
C GLN A 129 -5.01 -17.58 6.46
N ALA A 130 -4.38 -17.22 5.34
CA ALA A 130 -5.04 -16.44 4.28
C ALA A 130 -6.22 -17.20 3.63
N GLU A 131 -6.06 -18.51 3.40
CA GLU A 131 -7.13 -19.37 2.88
C GLU A 131 -8.31 -19.45 3.86
N MET A 132 -8.04 -19.62 5.16
CA MET A 132 -9.09 -19.64 6.19
C MET A 132 -9.81 -18.29 6.30
N GLU A 133 -9.09 -17.17 6.20
CA GLU A 133 -9.71 -15.85 6.20
C GLU A 133 -10.53 -15.60 4.92
N ALA A 134 -10.09 -16.12 3.77
CA ALA A 134 -10.84 -16.04 2.53
C ALA A 134 -12.17 -16.80 2.62
N THR A 135 -12.18 -18.05 3.09
CA THR A 135 -13.42 -18.83 3.22
C THR A 135 -14.42 -18.19 4.19
N LEU A 136 -13.95 -17.61 5.29
CA LEU A 136 -14.81 -16.89 6.23
C LEU A 136 -15.39 -15.62 5.61
N ARG A 137 -14.61 -14.89 4.81
CA ARG A 137 -15.10 -13.71 4.07
C ARG A 137 -16.12 -14.10 3.03
N ASP A 138 -15.88 -15.15 2.27
CA ASP A 138 -16.81 -15.68 1.27
C ASP A 138 -18.13 -16.07 1.92
N HIS A 139 -18.09 -16.85 3.01
CA HIS A 139 -19.33 -17.23 3.71
C HIS A 139 -20.10 -16.02 4.25
N ARG A 140 -19.40 -15.00 4.75
CA ARG A 140 -20.03 -13.77 5.23
C ARG A 140 -20.67 -12.96 4.09
N GLU A 141 -20.03 -12.93 2.93
CA GLU A 141 -20.56 -12.24 1.75
C GLU A 141 -21.73 -13.01 1.14
N GLU A 142 -21.66 -14.34 1.07
CA GLU A 142 -22.78 -15.18 0.65
C GLU A 142 -24.02 -14.91 1.51
N GLN A 143 -23.87 -14.83 2.83
CA GLN A 143 -24.97 -14.47 3.73
C GLN A 143 -25.56 -13.09 3.43
N ARG A 144 -24.72 -12.11 3.07
CA ARG A 144 -25.16 -10.75 2.71
C ARG A 144 -25.93 -10.74 1.40
N VAL A 145 -25.37 -11.39 0.37
CA VAL A 145 -25.98 -11.51 -0.95
C VAL A 145 -27.32 -12.25 -0.87
N GLU A 146 -27.40 -13.30 -0.05
CA GLU A 146 -28.65 -14.05 0.18
C GLU A 146 -29.73 -13.15 0.80
N GLN A 147 -29.39 -12.38 1.84
CA GLN A 147 -30.31 -11.44 2.48
C GLN A 147 -30.78 -10.36 1.50
N GLU A 148 -29.88 -9.82 0.68
CA GLU A 148 -30.21 -8.83 -0.34
C GLU A 148 -31.09 -9.43 -1.44
N ARG A 149 -30.83 -10.67 -1.89
CA ARG A 149 -31.66 -11.37 -2.86
C ARG A 149 -33.09 -11.54 -2.36
N ILE A 150 -33.26 -11.98 -1.11
CA ILE A 150 -34.59 -12.13 -0.49
C ILE A 150 -35.32 -10.78 -0.47
N ARG A 151 -34.64 -9.71 -0.08
CA ARG A 151 -35.21 -8.36 -0.04
C ARG A 151 -35.67 -7.89 -1.43
N LEU A 152 -34.81 -8.03 -2.44
CA LEU A 152 -35.13 -7.63 -3.82
C LEU A 152 -36.26 -8.48 -4.41
N GLU A 153 -36.31 -9.79 -4.13
CA GLU A 153 -37.40 -10.64 -4.57
C GLU A 153 -38.74 -10.21 -3.96
N GLN A 154 -38.76 -9.85 -2.69
CA GLN A 154 -39.96 -9.30 -2.04
C GLN A 154 -40.40 -7.98 -2.68
N GLU A 155 -39.46 -7.08 -2.96
CA GLU A 155 -39.75 -5.80 -3.62
C GLU A 155 -40.29 -6.00 -5.04
N GLU A 156 -39.69 -6.90 -5.83
CA GLU A 156 -40.21 -7.27 -7.15
C GLU A 156 -41.61 -7.89 -7.08
N ARG A 157 -41.86 -8.76 -6.11
CA ARG A 157 -43.19 -9.37 -5.91
C ARG A 157 -44.24 -8.29 -5.62
N MET A 158 -43.94 -7.35 -4.73
CA MET A 158 -44.81 -6.21 -4.44
C MET A 158 -45.05 -5.35 -5.67
N LYS A 159 -44.01 -5.05 -6.45
CA LYS A 159 -44.12 -4.25 -7.67
C LYS A 159 -44.97 -4.93 -8.73
N ARG A 160 -44.78 -6.24 -8.95
CA ARG A 160 -45.60 -7.04 -9.88
C ARG A 160 -47.07 -7.08 -9.45
N GLU A 161 -47.34 -7.14 -8.16
CA GLU A 161 -48.71 -7.11 -7.63
C GLU A 161 -49.37 -5.75 -7.79
N GLN A 162 -48.65 -4.66 -7.51
CA GLN A 162 -49.13 -3.31 -7.79
C GLN A 162 -49.44 -3.12 -9.27
N GLU A 163 -48.59 -3.59 -10.16
CA GLU A 163 -48.82 -3.48 -11.61
C GLU A 163 -50.02 -4.33 -12.05
N ARG A 164 -50.21 -5.54 -11.50
CA ARG A 164 -51.43 -6.34 -11.74
C ARG A 164 -52.68 -5.58 -11.34
N MET A 165 -52.69 -4.95 -10.17
CA MET A 165 -53.82 -4.14 -9.72
C MET A 165 -54.08 -2.94 -10.64
N ARG A 166 -53.03 -2.28 -11.14
CA ARG A 166 -53.17 -1.17 -12.10
C ARG A 166 -53.80 -1.64 -13.41
N ILE A 167 -53.32 -2.75 -13.96
CA ILE A 167 -53.85 -3.32 -15.20
C ILE A 167 -55.31 -3.74 -15.02
N GLU A 168 -55.65 -4.48 -13.95
CA GLU A 168 -57.03 -4.90 -13.69
C GLU A 168 -57.97 -3.71 -13.53
N HIS A 169 -57.52 -2.65 -12.84
CA HIS A 169 -58.29 -1.42 -12.69
C HIS A 169 -58.53 -0.73 -14.05
N GLU A 170 -57.50 -0.66 -14.89
CA GLU A 170 -57.60 -0.06 -16.23
C GLU A 170 -58.51 -0.89 -17.14
N GLU A 171 -58.40 -2.22 -17.11
CA GLU A 171 -59.29 -3.14 -17.84
C GLU A 171 -60.75 -2.99 -17.40
N ARG A 172 -61.01 -2.85 -16.09
CA ARG A 172 -62.35 -2.58 -15.58
C ARG A 172 -62.93 -1.28 -16.14
N ILE A 173 -62.14 -0.21 -16.17
CA ILE A 173 -62.56 1.08 -16.74
C ILE A 173 -62.83 0.93 -18.24
N GLN A 174 -61.95 0.25 -18.97
CA GLN A 174 -62.12 0.05 -20.42
C GLN A 174 -63.39 -0.75 -20.72
N LEU A 175 -63.64 -1.83 -19.98
CA LEU A 175 -64.85 -2.64 -20.16
C LEU A 175 -66.12 -1.83 -19.88
N GLU A 176 -66.11 -0.99 -18.84
CA GLU A 176 -67.22 -0.11 -18.51
C GLU A 176 -67.45 0.95 -19.62
N GLN A 177 -66.40 1.59 -20.11
CA GLN A 177 -66.47 2.50 -21.26
C GLN A 177 -67.00 1.80 -22.51
N GLU A 178 -66.58 0.56 -22.78
CA GLU A 178 -67.07 -0.21 -23.93
C GLU A 178 -68.54 -0.61 -23.78
N ARG A 179 -68.98 -0.96 -22.56
CA ARG A 179 -70.39 -1.19 -22.24
C ARG A 179 -71.23 0.06 -22.46
N MET A 180 -70.76 1.21 -21.98
CA MET A 180 -71.41 2.50 -22.24
C MET A 180 -71.51 2.79 -23.74
N ARG A 181 -70.42 2.62 -24.51
CA ARG A 181 -70.43 2.77 -25.98
C ARG A 181 -71.36 1.79 -26.70
N LYS A 182 -71.50 0.56 -26.20
CA LYS A 182 -72.44 -0.44 -26.76
C LYS A 182 -73.88 -0.06 -26.43
N GLN A 183 -74.15 0.44 -25.23
CA GLN A 183 -75.46 0.94 -24.82
C GLN A 183 -75.87 2.16 -25.64
N GLU A 184 -74.98 3.15 -25.80
CA GLU A 184 -75.19 4.32 -26.68
C GLU A 184 -75.43 3.93 -28.13
N ARG A 185 -74.70 2.94 -28.67
CA ARG A 185 -74.94 2.43 -30.03
C ARG A 185 -76.28 1.71 -30.18
N PHE A 186 -76.79 1.10 -29.11
CA PHE A 186 -78.10 0.44 -29.11
C PHE A 186 -79.23 1.46 -28.99
N THR A 187 -79.08 2.46 -28.12
CA THR A 187 -80.05 3.56 -28.01
C THR A 187 -80.04 4.47 -29.24
N GLY A 188 -78.88 4.76 -29.83
CA GLY A 188 -78.75 5.53 -31.08
C GLY A 188 -79.36 4.82 -32.30
N ARG A 189 -79.22 3.49 -32.42
CA ARG A 189 -79.87 2.72 -33.50
C ARG A 189 -81.39 2.69 -33.39
N ASN A 190 -81.93 2.74 -32.17
CA ASN A 190 -83.37 2.85 -31.95
C ASN A 190 -83.92 4.26 -32.25
N ILE A 191 -83.07 5.30 -32.34
CA ILE A 191 -83.47 6.66 -32.73
C ILE A 191 -83.44 6.83 -34.26
N GLU A 192 -82.53 6.15 -34.98
CA GLU A 192 -82.48 6.17 -36.46
C GLU A 192 -83.46 5.19 -37.14
N GLY A 193 -83.96 4.17 -36.42
CA GLY A 193 -84.95 3.21 -36.92
C GLY A 193 -86.42 3.60 -36.73
N THR A 194 -86.69 4.65 -35.95
CA THR A 194 -88.02 5.25 -35.79
C THR A 194 -87.97 6.71 -36.24
N GLY A 195 -87.64 6.90 -37.52
CA GLY A 195 -88.12 8.08 -38.24
C GLY A 195 -89.63 7.94 -38.45
N GLU A 196 -90.41 8.00 -37.37
CA GLU A 196 -91.80 8.41 -37.46
C GLU A 196 -91.77 9.80 -38.07
N GLU A 197 -92.16 9.89 -39.35
CA GLU A 197 -92.39 11.15 -40.03
C GLU A 197 -93.29 12.01 -39.14
N ASN A 198 -92.71 13.12 -38.70
CA ASN A 198 -93.31 14.14 -37.87
C ASN A 198 -94.57 14.70 -38.53
N ASN A 199 -95.72 14.04 -38.32
CA ASN A 199 -97.06 14.60 -38.61
C ASN A 199 -97.46 15.71 -37.60
N GLY A 200 -96.53 16.20 -36.79
CA GLY A 200 -96.74 17.28 -35.82
C GLY A 200 -96.56 18.69 -36.40
N GLU A 201 -95.76 18.86 -37.46
CA GLU A 201 -95.43 20.20 -37.97
C GLU A 201 -96.39 20.66 -39.10
N GLU A 202 -96.94 19.73 -39.90
CA GLU A 202 -97.96 20.09 -40.91
C GLU A 202 -99.32 20.47 -40.29
N ASN A 203 -99.67 19.93 -39.12
CA ASN A 203 -100.97 20.21 -38.48
C ASN A 203 -101.02 21.62 -37.85
N VAL A 204 -99.88 22.12 -37.35
CA VAL A 204 -99.79 23.49 -36.80
C VAL A 204 -99.85 24.52 -37.95
N LEU A 205 -99.13 24.29 -39.04
CA LEU A 205 -99.15 25.17 -40.22
C LEU A 205 -100.53 25.18 -40.91
N CYS A 206 -101.22 24.03 -40.97
CA CYS A 206 -102.57 23.93 -41.55
C CYS A 206 -103.62 24.65 -40.67
N ASN A 207 -103.49 24.59 -39.35
CA ASN A 207 -104.40 25.31 -38.44
C ASN A 207 -104.12 26.81 -38.40
N GLU A 208 -102.86 27.25 -38.42
CA GLU A 208 -102.53 28.69 -38.55
C GLU A 208 -103.02 29.26 -39.88
N LYS A 209 -102.86 28.53 -40.99
CA LYS A 209 -103.38 28.96 -42.29
C LYS A 209 -104.92 29.04 -42.32
N LYS A 210 -105.62 28.07 -41.70
CA LYS A 210 -107.08 28.11 -41.53
C LYS A 210 -107.54 29.30 -40.66
N MET A 211 -106.84 29.60 -39.57
CA MET A 211 -107.15 30.74 -38.71
C MET A 211 -106.88 32.08 -39.42
N SER A 212 -105.79 32.18 -40.19
CA SER A 212 -105.50 33.34 -41.06
C SER A 212 -106.57 33.54 -42.14
N ASP A 213 -106.99 32.48 -42.83
CA ASP A 213 -107.96 32.59 -43.92
C ASP A 213 -109.40 32.88 -43.43
N MET A 214 -109.77 32.39 -42.25
CA MET A 214 -111.03 32.80 -41.60
C MET A 214 -110.97 34.26 -41.11
N SER A 215 -109.84 34.70 -40.55
CA SER A 215 -109.66 36.10 -40.11
C SER A 215 -109.69 37.08 -41.29
N LYS A 216 -109.11 36.70 -42.45
CA LYS A 216 -109.19 37.48 -43.68
C LYS A 216 -110.61 37.56 -44.26
N ARG A 217 -111.44 36.52 -44.14
CA ARG A 217 -112.85 36.55 -44.56
C ARG A 217 -113.72 37.41 -43.65
N LEU A 218 -113.38 37.51 -42.36
CA LEU A 218 -114.11 38.33 -41.39
C LEU A 218 -113.76 39.84 -41.48
N PHE A 219 -112.59 40.20 -42.03
CA PHE A 219 -112.11 41.59 -42.06
C PHE A 219 -111.99 42.25 -43.46
N SER A 220 -112.30 41.57 -44.58
CA SER A 220 -112.13 42.13 -45.94
C SER A 220 -113.40 42.36 -46.76
N GLY A 221 -114.60 42.40 -46.16
CA GLY A 221 -115.86 42.53 -46.91
C GLY A 221 -116.80 43.69 -46.55
N GLY A 222 -116.37 44.68 -45.75
CA GLY A 222 -117.26 45.72 -45.23
C GLY A 222 -116.70 47.14 -45.29
N SER A 223 -116.69 47.77 -46.48
CA SER A 223 -116.79 49.23 -46.66
C SER A 223 -117.01 49.55 -48.14
N LYS A 224 -118.27 49.58 -48.61
CA LYS A 224 -119.14 50.76 -48.80
C LYS A 224 -118.58 51.83 -49.77
N ARG A 225 -119.11 51.86 -50.98
CA ARG A 225 -119.90 52.95 -51.61
C ARG A 225 -119.99 52.77 -53.11
#